data_AF-A0A819ZB57-F1
#
_entry.id   AF-A0A819ZB57-F1
#
_cell.length_a   1.000
_cell.length_b   1.000
_cell.length_c   1.000
_cell.angle_alpha   90.00
_cell.angle_beta   90.00
_cell.angle_gamma   90.00
#
_symmetry.space_group_name_H-M   'P 1'
#
loop_
_entity.id
_entity.type
_entity.pdbx_description
1 polymer ?
#
loop_
_entity_poly.entity_id
_entity_poly.type
_entity_poly.pdbx_seq_one_letter_code
_entity_poly.pdbx_strand_id
1 'polypeptide(L)'
;TRFGYSLKLILLSIIFVILTLYTAIQPQTLTKSFSTPSLNLYKKLINDHSDELECPCSLISSPYHEYVQIQPIFHQICSSDLISNEWRLNITANLISNLSAYNQRDYRLFLSSHLQFLNGLCQLSMQTVDQSIQQSLSSLMITKQLLSEENFNLHINSMINEAKSNAPSTLIRLLSLLQATNHGNAIVSSYGTNYQYIAPIYTIHQTILYTQAMMYDGNCSCQLNSTCIINASFIEINSMQSITIKGLKMGCTPSESLLASTLECFYDQSCINLIQTMAEYNTNITPIPLNITNSQFLMNITVMNLINDLFVEKWSAIMNYSSYFYKCSPMICSYTYIQRLDSFYTLTYLLGLYGGLTIVLKWISPKIVYLVDKIYQRRKKTTNSIKPISTIEGNVEIMDANNINNTTASSQSLQTVSTHSKKLFSVSSHYWIFGLIVFILVAIGTLIPFIYVFQERKNHSTSTGTISLMIFIIE
;
A
#
# COMPACT_ATOMS: atom_id res chain seq x y z
N THR A 1 29.36 -3.07 63.69
CA THR A 1 29.24 -4.21 62.75
C THR A 1 27.81 -4.70 62.61
N ARG A 2 27.08 -5.03 63.69
CA ARG A 2 25.70 -5.57 63.64
C ARG A 2 24.67 -4.70 62.89
N PHE A 3 24.75 -3.37 63.00
CA PHE A 3 23.84 -2.43 62.33
C PHE A 3 23.99 -2.40 60.78
N GLY A 4 25.21 -2.59 60.28
CA GLY A 4 25.48 -2.61 58.83
C GLY A 4 24.95 -3.86 58.13
N TYR A 5 24.93 -5.01 58.82
CA TYR A 5 24.38 -6.25 58.29
C TYR A 5 22.86 -6.20 58.17
N SER A 6 22.16 -5.63 59.16
CA SER A 6 20.71 -5.46 59.12
C SER A 6 20.28 -4.48 58.02
N LEU A 7 21.01 -3.38 57.80
CA LEU A 7 20.73 -2.43 56.72
C LEU A 7 20.93 -3.07 55.32
N LYS A 8 21.98 -3.88 55.15
CA LYS A 8 22.25 -4.60 53.89
C LYS A 8 21.11 -5.56 53.54
N LEU A 9 20.57 -6.28 54.52
CA LEU A 9 19.47 -7.23 54.32
C LEU A 9 18.14 -6.53 53.94
N ILE A 10 17.84 -5.39 54.56
CA ILE A 10 16.63 -4.61 54.24
C ILE A 10 16.73 -4.01 52.83
N LEU A 11 17.88 -3.45 52.46
CA LEU A 11 18.07 -2.88 51.12
C LEU A 11 18.01 -3.96 50.03
N LEU A 12 18.55 -5.15 50.32
CA LEU A 12 18.46 -6.32 49.45
C LEU A 12 17.00 -6.75 49.23
N SER A 13 16.17 -6.81 50.29
CA SER A 13 14.78 -7.26 50.14
C SER A 13 13.93 -6.27 49.34
N ILE A 14 14.07 -4.97 49.59
CA ILE A 14 13.30 -3.93 48.87
C ILE A 14 13.65 -3.94 47.38
N ILE A 15 14.94 -4.01 47.03
CA ILE A 15 15.37 -4.04 45.62
C ILE A 15 14.87 -5.32 44.94
N PHE A 16 14.93 -6.46 45.64
CA PHE A 16 14.43 -7.73 45.10
C PHE A 16 12.91 -7.70 44.85
N VAL A 17 12.13 -7.06 45.74
CA VAL A 17 10.68 -6.85 45.56
C VAL A 17 10.38 -5.96 44.35
N ILE A 18 11.09 -4.85 44.20
CA ILE A 18 10.88 -3.95 43.06
C ILE A 18 11.18 -4.65 41.73
N LEU A 19 12.26 -5.45 41.68
CA LEU A 19 12.65 -6.18 40.48
C LEU A 19 11.72 -7.34 40.14
N THR A 20 11.21 -8.05 41.14
CA THR A 20 10.18 -9.10 40.94
C THR A 20 8.87 -8.52 40.43
N LEU A 21 8.41 -7.38 40.97
CA LEU A 21 7.25 -6.66 40.45
C LEU A 21 7.48 -6.18 39.01
N TYR A 22 8.64 -5.60 38.72
CA TYR A 22 8.96 -5.12 37.38
C TYR A 22 8.97 -6.25 36.35
N THR A 23 9.57 -7.39 36.69
CA THR A 23 9.61 -8.57 35.80
C THR A 23 8.27 -9.27 35.66
N ALA A 24 7.39 -9.20 36.66
CA ALA A 24 6.03 -9.75 36.58
C ALA A 24 5.09 -8.90 35.72
N ILE A 25 5.37 -7.59 35.58
CA ILE A 25 4.53 -6.64 34.84
C ILE A 25 4.94 -6.53 33.36
N GLN A 26 6.23 -6.74 33.03
CA GLN A 26 6.74 -6.63 31.66
C GLN A 26 6.36 -7.86 30.81
N PRO A 27 5.47 -7.70 29.80
CA PRO A 27 5.15 -8.79 28.88
C PRO A 27 6.36 -9.16 28.02
N GLN A 28 6.50 -10.44 27.68
CA GLN A 28 7.55 -10.92 26.79
C GLN A 28 6.99 -11.20 25.40
N THR A 29 7.67 -10.72 24.36
CA THR A 29 7.37 -11.08 22.97
C THR A 29 8.15 -12.33 22.60
N LEU A 30 7.44 -13.40 22.25
CA LEU A 30 8.06 -14.62 21.71
C LEU A 30 7.76 -14.74 20.23
N THR A 31 8.71 -15.30 19.49
CA THR A 31 8.57 -15.56 18.06
C THR A 31 8.47 -17.05 17.83
N LYS A 32 7.40 -17.51 17.18
CA LYS A 32 7.29 -18.89 16.70
C LYS A 32 7.63 -18.92 15.23
N SER A 33 8.60 -19.74 14.84
CA SER A 33 9.06 -19.86 13.46
C SER A 33 8.76 -21.23 12.86
N PHE A 34 8.54 -21.23 11.54
CA PHE A 34 8.28 -22.39 10.71
C PHE A 34 9.24 -22.35 9.52
N SER A 35 10.15 -23.31 9.44
CA SER A 35 11.07 -23.44 8.31
C SER A 35 10.36 -24.02 7.10
N THR A 36 10.60 -23.44 5.91
CA THR A 36 10.11 -23.91 4.60
C THR A 36 8.62 -24.31 4.61
N PRO A 37 7.71 -23.36 4.88
CA PRO A 37 6.29 -23.66 4.99
C PRO A 37 5.70 -24.08 3.64
N SER A 38 4.80 -25.07 3.67
CA SER A 38 3.99 -25.41 2.50
C SER A 38 2.89 -24.37 2.29
N LEU A 39 2.35 -24.27 1.06
CA LEU A 39 1.26 -23.36 0.75
C LEU A 39 0.04 -23.58 1.67
N ASN A 40 -0.32 -24.84 1.95
CA ASN A 40 -1.43 -25.17 2.84
C ASN A 40 -1.16 -24.74 4.29
N LEU A 41 0.09 -24.90 4.76
CA LEU A 41 0.48 -24.44 6.09
C LEU A 41 0.42 -22.90 6.16
N TYR A 42 0.93 -22.20 5.15
CA TYR A 42 0.83 -20.76 5.07
C TYR A 42 -0.63 -20.28 5.07
N LYS A 43 -1.50 -20.88 4.24
CA LYS A 43 -2.93 -20.55 4.19
C LYS A 43 -3.63 -20.73 5.55
N LYS A 44 -3.22 -21.72 6.33
CA LYS A 44 -3.70 -21.88 7.71
C LYS A 44 -3.17 -20.77 8.62
N LEU A 45 -1.86 -20.52 8.60
CA LEU A 45 -1.22 -19.53 9.48
C LEU A 45 -1.72 -18.10 9.22
N ILE A 46 -1.94 -17.70 7.96
CA ILE A 46 -2.43 -16.36 7.63
C ILE A 46 -3.89 -16.17 8.07
N ASN A 47 -4.71 -17.23 8.05
CA ASN A 47 -6.07 -17.17 8.58
C ASN A 47 -6.09 -17.05 10.11
N ASP A 48 -5.16 -17.71 10.80
CA ASP A 48 -5.11 -17.73 12.27
C ASP A 48 -4.39 -16.49 12.85
N HIS A 49 -3.43 -15.92 12.11
CA HIS A 49 -2.46 -14.93 12.63
C HIS A 49 -2.14 -13.78 11.64
N SER A 50 -3.08 -13.42 10.76
CA SER A 50 -2.93 -12.45 9.65
C SER A 50 -1.97 -11.28 9.92
N ASP A 51 -2.21 -10.52 10.99
CA ASP A 51 -1.52 -9.23 11.21
C ASP A 51 -0.11 -9.36 11.80
N GLU A 52 0.23 -10.54 12.33
CA GLU A 52 1.50 -10.81 13.02
C GLU A 52 2.41 -11.76 12.22
N LEU A 53 1.92 -12.35 11.13
CA LEU A 53 2.64 -13.34 10.34
C LEU A 53 3.59 -12.67 9.34
N GLU A 54 4.89 -12.89 9.55
CA GLU A 54 5.94 -12.44 8.63
C GLU A 54 6.56 -13.62 7.89
N CYS A 55 6.52 -13.56 6.56
CA CYS A 55 7.08 -14.56 5.66
C CYS A 55 7.99 -13.88 4.62
N PRO A 56 9.29 -13.68 4.89
CA PRO A 56 10.21 -13.12 3.91
C PRO A 56 10.33 -14.00 2.66
N CYS A 57 10.25 -13.38 1.48
CA CYS A 57 10.52 -14.05 0.21
C CYS A 57 12.02 -14.29 0.04
N SER A 58 12.40 -15.45 -0.49
CA SER A 58 13.77 -15.71 -0.91
C SER A 58 14.11 -14.99 -2.21
N LEU A 59 13.15 -14.92 -3.14
CA LEU A 59 13.22 -14.12 -4.35
C LEU A 59 12.33 -12.87 -4.18
N ILE A 60 12.95 -11.70 -4.08
CA ILE A 60 12.24 -10.44 -3.83
C ILE A 60 11.65 -9.79 -5.08
N SER A 61 12.00 -10.30 -6.26
CA SER A 61 11.63 -9.71 -7.54
C SER A 61 11.39 -10.78 -8.59
N SER A 62 10.23 -10.73 -9.22
CA SER A 62 9.84 -11.66 -10.29
C SER A 62 8.97 -10.96 -11.32
N PRO A 63 9.09 -11.30 -12.61
CA PRO A 63 8.25 -10.70 -13.63
C PRO A 63 6.81 -11.22 -13.54
N TYR A 64 5.83 -10.37 -13.84
CA TYR A 64 4.41 -10.71 -13.71
C TYR A 64 3.96 -11.90 -14.57
N HIS A 65 4.57 -12.10 -15.75
CA HIS A 65 4.19 -13.20 -16.66
C HIS A 65 4.37 -14.60 -16.05
N GLU A 66 5.11 -14.74 -14.95
CA GLU A 66 5.30 -16.03 -14.24
C GLU A 66 4.02 -16.51 -13.53
N TYR A 67 3.06 -15.62 -13.27
CA TYR A 67 1.84 -15.94 -12.51
C TYR A 67 0.61 -15.15 -12.95
N VAL A 68 0.72 -14.28 -13.96
CA VAL A 68 -0.40 -13.53 -14.55
C VAL A 68 -0.45 -13.75 -16.05
N GLN A 69 -1.65 -14.05 -16.56
CA GLN A 69 -1.96 -14.05 -17.97
C GLN A 69 -3.10 -13.07 -18.23
N ILE A 70 -2.97 -12.22 -19.25
CA ILE A 70 -3.99 -11.25 -19.65
C ILE A 70 -4.42 -11.58 -21.08
N GLN A 71 -5.72 -11.69 -21.30
CA GLN A 71 -6.34 -11.87 -22.60
C GLN A 71 -7.36 -10.76 -22.86
N PRO A 72 -7.09 -9.83 -23.80
CA PRO A 72 -8.04 -8.79 -24.17
C PRO A 72 -9.14 -9.38 -25.06
N ILE A 73 -10.37 -8.89 -24.86
CA ILE A 73 -11.51 -9.14 -25.74
C ILE A 73 -11.82 -7.81 -26.42
N PHE A 74 -11.77 -7.77 -27.74
CA PHE A 74 -12.04 -6.56 -28.53
C PHE A 74 -13.49 -6.52 -29.01
N HIS A 75 -13.94 -5.31 -29.33
CA HIS A 75 -15.25 -5.02 -29.88
C HIS A 75 -15.42 -5.77 -31.20
N GLN A 76 -16.61 -6.36 -31.42
CA GLN A 76 -16.90 -7.25 -32.55
C GLN A 76 -16.58 -6.63 -33.92
N ILE A 77 -16.68 -5.29 -34.04
CA ILE A 77 -16.30 -4.59 -35.27
C ILE A 77 -14.89 -4.94 -35.74
N CYS A 78 -13.93 -5.14 -34.83
CA CYS A 78 -12.53 -5.39 -35.17
C CYS A 78 -12.28 -6.79 -35.74
N SER A 79 -13.25 -7.69 -35.66
CA SER A 79 -13.22 -9.02 -36.29
C SER A 79 -14.37 -9.24 -37.26
N SER A 80 -15.15 -8.20 -37.57
CA SER A 80 -16.33 -8.28 -38.45
C SER A 80 -15.95 -8.18 -39.92
N ASP A 81 -16.70 -8.90 -40.77
CA ASP A 81 -16.61 -8.81 -42.22
C ASP A 81 -16.91 -7.39 -42.74
N LEU A 82 -17.64 -6.57 -41.96
CA LEU A 82 -18.01 -5.19 -42.28
C LEU A 82 -16.81 -4.24 -42.48
N ILE A 83 -15.63 -4.59 -41.97
CA ILE A 83 -14.38 -3.83 -42.19
C ILE A 83 -13.33 -4.64 -42.95
N SER A 84 -13.70 -5.81 -43.46
CA SER A 84 -12.80 -6.67 -44.22
C SER A 84 -12.37 -6.03 -45.53
N ASN A 85 -11.19 -6.41 -46.03
CA ASN A 85 -10.72 -5.97 -47.34
C ASN A 85 -11.64 -6.44 -48.47
N GLU A 86 -12.20 -7.65 -48.36
CA GLU A 86 -13.13 -8.20 -49.35
C GLU A 86 -14.37 -7.32 -49.47
N TRP A 87 -15.05 -7.07 -48.34
CA TRP A 87 -16.21 -6.20 -48.30
C TRP A 87 -15.92 -4.81 -48.85
N ARG A 88 -14.84 -4.17 -48.40
CA ARG A 88 -14.44 -2.83 -48.83
C ARG A 88 -14.17 -2.77 -50.34
N LEU A 89 -13.42 -3.73 -50.90
CA LEU A 89 -13.14 -3.75 -52.34
C LEU A 89 -14.43 -3.94 -53.15
N ASN A 90 -15.32 -4.79 -52.66
CA ASN A 90 -16.57 -5.10 -53.31
C ASN A 90 -17.54 -3.91 -53.38
N ILE A 91 -17.75 -3.20 -52.27
CA ILE A 91 -18.66 -2.02 -52.24
C ILE A 91 -18.05 -0.78 -52.92
N THR A 92 -16.79 -0.84 -53.36
CA THR A 92 -16.09 0.30 -54.00
C THR A 92 -15.76 0.08 -55.46
N ALA A 93 -15.86 -1.17 -55.96
CA ALA A 93 -15.54 -1.53 -57.33
C ALA A 93 -16.29 -0.69 -58.38
N ASN A 94 -17.58 -0.42 -58.15
CA ASN A 94 -18.43 0.32 -59.11
C ASN A 94 -18.33 1.85 -58.96
N LEU A 95 -17.81 2.35 -57.82
CA LEU A 95 -17.67 3.79 -57.59
C LEU A 95 -16.60 4.42 -58.48
N ILE A 96 -15.53 3.68 -58.75
CA ILE A 96 -14.33 4.17 -59.45
C ILE A 96 -14.64 4.56 -60.90
N SER A 97 -15.60 3.91 -61.56
CA SER A 97 -15.95 4.19 -62.96
C SER A 97 -16.74 5.48 -63.18
N ASN A 98 -17.32 6.10 -62.13
CA ASN A 98 -18.27 7.20 -62.30
C ASN A 98 -18.14 8.31 -61.24
N LEU A 99 -16.93 8.57 -60.71
CA LEU A 99 -16.71 9.59 -59.67
C LEU A 99 -17.26 10.98 -60.03
N SER A 100 -17.22 11.37 -61.32
CA SER A 100 -17.73 12.66 -61.79
C SER A 100 -19.26 12.76 -61.78
N ALA A 101 -19.98 11.64 -61.66
CA ALA A 101 -21.44 11.60 -61.63
C ALA A 101 -22.01 11.85 -60.23
N TYR A 102 -21.19 11.76 -59.18
CA TYR A 102 -21.64 11.87 -57.80
C TYR A 102 -21.40 13.28 -57.24
N ASN A 103 -22.36 13.73 -56.43
CA ASN A 103 -22.20 14.96 -55.66
C ASN A 103 -21.04 14.78 -54.65
N GLN A 104 -20.23 15.81 -54.44
CA GLN A 104 -19.15 15.80 -53.44
C GLN A 104 -19.62 15.46 -52.02
N ARG A 105 -20.91 15.69 -51.73
CA ARG A 105 -21.57 15.37 -50.45
C ARG A 105 -22.23 13.99 -50.42
N ASP A 106 -22.04 13.16 -51.44
CA ASP A 106 -22.56 11.79 -51.44
C ASP A 106 -21.69 10.87 -50.57
N TYR A 107 -22.31 10.16 -49.63
CA TYR A 107 -21.58 9.30 -48.70
C TYR A 107 -20.85 8.14 -49.36
N ARG A 108 -21.25 7.73 -50.57
CA ARG A 108 -20.54 6.69 -51.33
C ARG A 108 -19.05 7.00 -51.48
N LEU A 109 -18.69 8.28 -51.62
CA LEU A 109 -17.30 8.72 -51.72
C LEU A 109 -16.50 8.50 -50.42
N PHE A 110 -17.15 8.49 -49.26
CA PHE A 110 -16.53 8.34 -47.94
C PHE A 110 -16.53 6.90 -47.44
N LEU A 111 -17.43 6.07 -47.93
CA LEU A 111 -17.63 4.72 -47.41
C LEU A 111 -16.32 3.91 -47.37
N SER A 112 -15.55 3.92 -48.46
CA SER A 112 -14.26 3.23 -48.54
C SER A 112 -13.26 3.70 -47.47
N SER A 113 -13.11 5.03 -47.33
CA SER A 113 -12.16 5.61 -46.38
C SER A 113 -12.59 5.42 -44.95
N HIS A 114 -13.89 5.50 -44.66
CA HIS A 114 -14.43 5.19 -43.34
C HIS A 114 -14.11 3.75 -42.94
N LEU A 115 -14.36 2.76 -43.81
CA LEU A 115 -14.07 1.37 -43.50
C LEU A 115 -12.57 1.09 -43.38
N GLN A 116 -11.77 1.65 -44.28
CA GLN A 116 -10.31 1.52 -44.23
C GLN A 116 -9.75 2.14 -42.94
N PHE A 117 -10.23 3.32 -42.57
CA PHE A 117 -9.78 3.99 -41.36
C PHE A 117 -10.24 3.25 -40.10
N LEU A 118 -11.48 2.75 -40.07
CA LEU A 118 -11.99 1.92 -38.96
C LEU A 118 -11.16 0.64 -38.78
N ASN A 119 -10.82 -0.04 -39.87
CA ASN A 119 -9.94 -1.21 -39.84
C ASN A 119 -8.54 -0.86 -39.30
N GLY A 120 -7.95 0.24 -39.79
CA GLY A 120 -6.67 0.73 -39.31
C GLY A 120 -6.68 1.06 -37.81
N LEU A 121 -7.76 1.69 -37.33
CA LEU A 121 -7.95 1.98 -35.90
C LEU A 121 -8.02 0.68 -35.08
N CYS A 122 -8.80 -0.32 -35.50
CA CYS A 122 -8.85 -1.63 -34.85
C CYS A 122 -7.47 -2.30 -34.78
N GLN A 123 -6.73 -2.32 -35.90
CA GLN A 123 -5.39 -2.92 -35.94
C GLN A 123 -4.40 -2.21 -35.00
N LEU A 124 -4.39 -0.88 -35.03
CA LEU A 124 -3.53 -0.08 -34.15
C LEU A 124 -3.91 -0.25 -32.68
N SER A 125 -5.21 -0.31 -32.38
CA SER A 125 -5.69 -0.56 -31.02
C SER A 125 -5.27 -1.94 -30.51
N MET A 126 -5.43 -3.00 -31.31
CA MET A 126 -4.99 -4.35 -30.95
C MET A 126 -3.48 -4.39 -30.68
N GLN A 127 -2.67 -3.83 -31.58
CA GLN A 127 -1.22 -3.75 -31.40
C GLN A 127 -0.83 -2.96 -30.15
N THR A 128 -1.50 -1.84 -29.89
CA THR A 128 -1.23 -0.99 -28.72
C THR A 128 -1.54 -1.74 -27.41
N VAL A 129 -2.66 -2.46 -27.37
CA VAL A 129 -3.05 -3.28 -26.22
C VAL A 129 -2.06 -4.42 -26.00
N ASP A 130 -1.70 -5.14 -27.06
CA ASP A 130 -0.72 -6.23 -26.97
C ASP A 130 0.64 -5.74 -26.47
N GLN A 131 1.13 -4.62 -27.00
CA GLN A 131 2.37 -4.00 -26.53
C GLN A 131 2.29 -3.58 -25.06
N SER A 132 1.17 -2.98 -24.64
CA SER A 132 0.96 -2.60 -23.24
C SER A 132 0.92 -3.82 -22.32
N ILE A 133 0.24 -4.90 -22.71
CA ILE A 133 0.21 -6.16 -21.96
C ILE A 133 1.62 -6.75 -21.84
N GLN A 134 2.35 -6.85 -22.95
CA GLN A 134 3.70 -7.41 -22.95
C GLN A 134 4.64 -6.59 -22.06
N GLN A 135 4.59 -5.26 -22.17
CA GLN A 135 5.38 -4.38 -21.32
C GLN A 135 5.05 -4.57 -19.84
N SER A 136 3.76 -4.57 -19.47
CA SER A 136 3.32 -4.76 -18.10
C SER A 136 3.69 -6.14 -17.54
N LEU A 137 3.50 -7.21 -18.32
CA LEU A 137 3.83 -8.57 -17.89
C LEU A 137 5.33 -8.85 -17.82
N SER A 138 6.14 -8.11 -18.58
CA SER A 138 7.61 -8.14 -18.49
C SER A 138 8.16 -7.36 -17.29
N SER A 139 7.37 -6.45 -16.71
CA SER A 139 7.77 -5.66 -15.55
C SER A 139 7.87 -6.53 -14.29
N LEU A 140 8.68 -6.08 -13.33
CA LEU A 140 8.99 -6.82 -12.10
C LEU A 140 8.04 -6.44 -10.97
N MET A 141 7.45 -7.44 -10.33
CA MET A 141 6.79 -7.29 -9.04
C MET A 141 7.84 -7.41 -7.93
N ILE A 142 7.87 -6.42 -7.03
CA ILE A 142 8.86 -6.37 -5.94
C ILE A 142 8.14 -6.62 -4.62
N THR A 143 8.43 -7.76 -3.99
CA THR A 143 7.85 -8.14 -2.69
C THR A 143 8.92 -8.68 -1.76
N LYS A 144 9.19 -7.95 -0.67
CA LYS A 144 10.11 -8.41 0.39
C LYS A 144 9.47 -9.49 1.27
N GLN A 145 8.18 -9.37 1.51
CA GLN A 145 7.37 -10.32 2.26
C GLN A 145 6.32 -10.92 1.33
N LEU A 146 5.96 -12.18 1.58
CA LEU A 146 4.91 -12.88 0.86
C LEU A 146 3.57 -12.15 1.10
N LEU A 147 2.94 -11.71 0.01
CA LEU A 147 1.62 -11.09 0.09
C LEU A 147 0.54 -12.16 0.34
N SER A 148 -0.51 -11.79 1.08
CA SER A 148 -1.75 -12.56 1.12
C SER A 148 -2.37 -12.67 -0.27
N GLU A 149 -3.20 -13.68 -0.50
CA GLU A 149 -3.86 -13.90 -1.79
C GLU A 149 -4.71 -12.69 -2.21
N GLU A 150 -5.36 -12.04 -1.24
CA GLU A 150 -6.10 -10.79 -1.46
C GLU A 150 -5.17 -9.64 -1.87
N ASN A 151 -4.10 -9.39 -1.12
CA ASN A 151 -3.15 -8.30 -1.41
C ASN A 151 -2.43 -8.53 -2.75
N PHE A 152 -2.13 -9.78 -3.07
CA PHE A 152 -1.61 -10.17 -4.38
C PHE A 152 -2.60 -9.78 -5.49
N ASN A 153 -3.86 -10.20 -5.39
CA ASN A 153 -4.88 -9.88 -6.39
C ASN A 153 -5.09 -8.36 -6.54
N LEU A 154 -5.12 -7.61 -5.43
CA LEU A 154 -5.22 -6.15 -5.45
C LEU A 154 -4.03 -5.51 -6.16
N HIS A 155 -2.81 -6.00 -5.90
CA HIS A 155 -1.60 -5.50 -6.55
C HIS A 155 -1.61 -5.76 -8.06
N ILE A 156 -1.98 -6.97 -8.49
CA ILE A 156 -2.10 -7.30 -9.93
C ILE A 156 -3.17 -6.44 -10.60
N ASN A 157 -4.35 -6.30 -9.97
CA ASN A 157 -5.44 -5.49 -10.51
C ASN A 157 -5.04 -4.02 -10.63
N SER A 158 -4.26 -3.49 -9.68
CA SER A 158 -3.70 -2.13 -9.77
C SER A 158 -2.80 -1.97 -11.00
N MET A 159 -1.89 -2.93 -11.24
CA MET A 159 -1.02 -2.93 -12.41
C MET A 159 -1.82 -3.01 -13.72
N ILE A 160 -2.87 -3.85 -13.78
CA ILE A 160 -3.73 -3.97 -14.96
C ILE A 160 -4.50 -2.66 -15.21
N ASN A 161 -5.01 -2.03 -14.15
CA ASN A 161 -5.74 -0.76 -14.26
C ASN A 161 -4.82 0.37 -14.75
N GLU A 162 -3.56 0.40 -14.28
CA GLU A 162 -2.55 1.33 -14.78
C GLU A 162 -2.25 1.09 -16.27
N ALA A 163 -2.08 -0.18 -16.67
CA ALA A 163 -1.87 -0.54 -18.08
C ALA A 163 -3.06 -0.09 -18.94
N LYS A 164 -4.30 -0.37 -18.52
CA LYS A 164 -5.52 0.04 -19.21
C LYS A 164 -5.60 1.56 -19.36
N SER A 165 -5.28 2.32 -18.31
CA SER A 165 -5.34 3.79 -18.35
C SER A 165 -4.26 4.41 -19.23
N ASN A 166 -3.08 3.79 -19.31
CA ASN A 166 -1.94 4.36 -20.04
C ASN A 166 -1.89 3.95 -21.51
N ALA A 167 -2.40 2.76 -21.86
CA ALA A 167 -2.34 2.22 -23.21
C ALA A 167 -2.86 3.18 -24.30
N PRO A 168 -4.01 3.87 -24.14
CA PRO A 168 -4.57 4.72 -25.20
C PRO A 168 -3.72 5.97 -25.52
N SER A 169 -2.91 6.42 -24.56
CA SER A 169 -2.26 7.75 -24.59
C SER A 169 -1.45 8.02 -25.87
N THR A 170 -0.69 7.04 -26.35
CA THR A 170 0.15 7.21 -27.53
C THR A 170 -0.68 7.28 -28.80
N LEU A 171 -1.68 6.40 -28.95
CA LEU A 171 -2.56 6.38 -30.13
C LEU A 171 -3.39 7.66 -30.22
N ILE A 172 -4.00 8.08 -29.11
CA ILE A 172 -4.80 9.31 -29.06
C ILE A 172 -3.93 10.54 -29.38
N ARG A 173 -2.72 10.63 -28.83
CA ARG A 173 -1.80 11.74 -29.13
C ARG A 173 -1.40 11.78 -30.61
N LEU A 174 -1.12 10.62 -31.21
CA LEU A 174 -0.82 10.54 -32.64
C LEU A 174 -2.01 10.97 -33.49
N LEU A 175 -3.22 10.56 -33.12
CA LEU A 175 -4.44 10.97 -33.80
C LEU A 175 -4.61 12.49 -33.73
N SER A 176 -4.54 13.09 -32.54
CA SER A 176 -4.62 14.56 -32.38
C SER A 176 -3.53 15.30 -33.16
N LEU A 177 -2.31 14.76 -33.22
CA LEU A 177 -1.23 15.33 -34.01
C LEU A 177 -1.55 15.31 -35.51
N LEU A 178 -2.07 14.20 -36.03
CA LEU A 178 -2.49 14.09 -37.42
C LEU A 178 -3.60 15.09 -37.76
N GLN A 179 -4.59 15.24 -36.89
CA GLN A 179 -5.67 16.21 -37.06
C GLN A 179 -5.15 17.64 -37.11
N ALA A 180 -4.32 18.02 -36.13
CA ALA A 180 -3.72 19.35 -36.06
C ALA A 180 -2.80 19.64 -37.25
N THR A 181 -2.04 18.64 -37.71
CA THR A 181 -1.16 18.77 -38.88
C THR A 181 -1.97 18.94 -40.16
N ASN A 182 -3.00 18.12 -40.38
CA ASN A 182 -3.83 18.20 -41.58
C ASN A 182 -4.59 19.53 -41.64
N HIS A 183 -5.20 19.95 -40.53
CA HIS A 183 -5.97 21.18 -40.48
C HIS A 183 -5.09 22.42 -40.51
N GLY A 184 -4.03 22.48 -39.69
CA GLY A 184 -3.15 23.64 -39.57
C GLY A 184 -2.35 23.94 -40.84
N ASN A 185 -2.08 22.93 -41.66
CA ASN A 185 -1.40 23.10 -42.95
C ASN A 185 -2.37 23.16 -44.14
N ALA A 186 -3.69 23.17 -43.91
CA ALA A 186 -4.72 23.17 -44.95
C ALA A 186 -4.49 22.08 -46.03
N ILE A 187 -4.06 20.88 -45.61
CA ILE A 187 -3.77 19.77 -46.54
C ILE A 187 -5.07 19.38 -47.25
N VAL A 188 -5.12 19.54 -48.57
CA VAL A 188 -6.30 19.22 -49.36
C VAL A 188 -6.55 17.71 -49.35
N SER A 189 -7.71 17.32 -48.87
CA SER A 189 -8.18 15.93 -48.90
C SER A 189 -8.30 15.46 -50.34
N SER A 190 -7.90 14.22 -50.63
CA SER A 190 -8.12 13.60 -51.95
C SER A 190 -9.61 13.54 -52.33
N TYR A 191 -10.51 13.65 -51.36
CA TYR A 191 -11.96 13.66 -51.56
C TYR A 191 -12.52 15.06 -51.87
N GLY A 192 -11.72 16.13 -51.76
CA GLY A 192 -12.17 17.51 -52.00
C GLY A 192 -13.15 18.05 -50.95
N THR A 193 -13.20 17.43 -49.77
CA THR A 193 -14.25 17.62 -48.76
C THR A 193 -13.93 18.65 -47.69
N ASN A 194 -12.66 19.01 -47.55
CA ASN A 194 -12.19 20.12 -46.73
C ASN A 194 -11.88 21.35 -47.58
N TYR A 195 -11.28 21.14 -48.76
CA TYR A 195 -10.99 22.18 -49.75
C TYR A 195 -11.31 21.63 -51.14
N GLN A 196 -11.95 22.46 -51.96
CA GLN A 196 -12.20 22.19 -53.37
C GLN A 196 -11.28 23.03 -54.25
N TYR A 197 -10.87 22.49 -55.39
CA TYR A 197 -10.18 23.26 -56.42
C TYR A 197 -11.19 24.04 -57.26
N ILE A 198 -10.91 25.33 -57.45
CA ILE A 198 -11.70 26.24 -58.28
C ILE A 198 -10.83 26.80 -59.41
N ALA A 199 -11.32 26.66 -60.64
CA ALA A 199 -10.70 27.24 -61.81
C ALA A 199 -11.31 28.63 -62.08
N PRO A 200 -10.50 29.67 -62.34
CA PRO A 200 -11.02 30.97 -62.75
C PRO A 200 -11.70 30.86 -64.11
N ILE A 201 -12.94 31.34 -64.19
CA ILE A 201 -13.86 31.18 -65.34
C ILE A 201 -13.33 31.84 -66.63
N TYR A 202 -12.30 32.71 -66.54
CA TYR A 202 -11.90 33.60 -67.63
C TYR A 202 -10.44 33.53 -68.09
N THR A 203 -9.63 32.56 -67.65
CA THR A 203 -8.22 32.48 -68.08
C THR A 203 -7.88 31.11 -68.67
N ILE A 204 -8.06 31.00 -69.99
CA ILE A 204 -7.73 29.84 -70.84
C ILE A 204 -6.21 29.49 -70.82
N HIS A 205 -5.39 30.29 -70.12
CA HIS A 205 -3.93 30.18 -70.10
C HIS A 205 -3.28 30.26 -68.71
N GLN A 206 -4.04 30.16 -67.61
CA GLN A 206 -3.44 30.08 -66.27
C GLN A 206 -3.49 28.66 -65.72
N THR A 207 -2.31 28.09 -65.48
CA THR A 207 -2.06 26.78 -64.85
C THR A 207 -2.23 26.79 -63.32
N ILE A 208 -2.84 27.85 -62.75
CA ILE A 208 -2.98 28.02 -61.31
C ILE A 208 -4.39 27.61 -60.89
N LEU A 209 -4.48 26.54 -60.10
CA LEU A 209 -5.71 26.12 -59.44
C LEU A 209 -5.79 26.80 -58.07
N TYR A 210 -6.88 27.53 -57.81
CA TYR A 210 -7.15 28.08 -56.49
C TYR A 210 -7.84 27.02 -55.64
N THR A 211 -7.65 27.09 -54.33
CA THR A 211 -8.38 26.25 -53.36
C THR A 211 -9.37 27.09 -52.58
N GLN A 212 -10.57 26.57 -52.38
CA GLN A 212 -11.60 27.17 -51.53
C GLN A 212 -12.00 26.18 -50.44
N ALA A 213 -12.12 26.66 -49.21
CA ALA A 213 -12.58 25.83 -48.10
C ALA A 213 -14.04 25.42 -48.28
N MET A 214 -14.34 24.15 -47.98
CA MET A 214 -15.70 23.63 -47.97
C MET A 214 -16.47 24.17 -46.78
N MET A 215 -17.75 24.45 -47.01
CA MET A 215 -18.71 24.93 -46.01
C MET A 215 -19.78 23.86 -45.80
N TYR A 216 -20.06 23.51 -44.55
CA TYR A 216 -21.12 22.61 -44.13
C TYR A 216 -22.26 23.38 -43.44
N ASP A 217 -23.29 22.68 -43.01
CA ASP A 217 -24.49 23.26 -42.39
C ASP A 217 -24.15 24.20 -41.22
N GLY A 218 -24.96 25.24 -41.03
CA GLY A 218 -24.71 26.27 -40.02
C GLY A 218 -23.51 27.17 -40.32
N ASN A 219 -23.10 27.30 -41.60
CA ASN A 219 -21.92 28.05 -42.04
C ASN A 219 -20.61 27.58 -41.40
N CYS A 220 -20.50 26.28 -41.10
CA CYS A 220 -19.27 25.71 -40.56
C CYS A 220 -18.21 25.59 -41.67
N SER A 221 -17.12 26.34 -41.57
CA SER A 221 -16.02 26.34 -42.54
C SER A 221 -14.90 25.39 -42.15
N CYS A 222 -14.47 24.53 -43.07
CA CYS A 222 -13.33 23.63 -42.85
C CYS A 222 -11.99 24.34 -42.69
N GLN A 223 -11.90 25.62 -43.10
CA GLN A 223 -10.74 26.46 -42.83
C GLN A 223 -10.68 26.94 -41.39
N LEU A 224 -11.84 27.14 -40.75
CA LEU A 224 -11.93 27.64 -39.39
C LEU A 224 -12.06 26.52 -38.35
N ASN A 225 -12.65 25.40 -38.74
CA ASN A 225 -12.91 24.27 -37.85
C ASN A 225 -12.82 22.94 -38.60
N SER A 226 -11.97 22.03 -38.14
CA SER A 226 -11.85 20.67 -38.71
C SER A 226 -13.05 19.77 -38.41
N THR A 227 -13.82 20.08 -37.36
CA THR A 227 -14.92 19.25 -36.85
C THR A 227 -16.27 19.51 -37.52
N CYS A 228 -16.30 20.28 -38.63
CA CYS A 228 -17.53 20.48 -39.37
C CYS A 228 -18.03 19.15 -39.94
N ILE A 229 -19.25 18.76 -39.53
CA ILE A 229 -19.88 17.50 -39.90
C ILE A 229 -21.36 17.68 -40.26
N ILE A 230 -21.87 16.76 -41.07
CA ILE A 230 -23.28 16.57 -41.42
C ILE A 230 -23.63 15.08 -41.31
N ASN A 231 -24.92 14.75 -41.32
CA ASN A 231 -25.34 13.36 -41.41
C ASN A 231 -24.90 12.75 -42.75
N ALA A 232 -24.37 11.53 -42.71
CA ALA A 232 -24.06 10.80 -43.93
C ALA A 232 -25.35 10.50 -44.69
N SER A 233 -25.38 10.78 -45.99
CA SER A 233 -26.53 10.46 -46.82
C SER A 233 -26.12 10.05 -48.23
N PHE A 234 -26.90 9.13 -48.80
CA PHE A 234 -26.82 8.80 -50.22
C PHE A 234 -27.68 9.79 -51.00
N ILE A 235 -27.14 10.34 -52.09
CA ILE A 235 -27.84 11.31 -52.94
C ILE A 235 -28.16 10.60 -54.25
N GLU A 236 -29.45 10.41 -54.54
CA GLU A 236 -29.84 9.78 -55.80
C GLU A 236 -29.39 10.61 -57.01
N ILE A 237 -28.90 9.92 -58.04
CA ILE A 237 -28.41 10.57 -59.26
C ILE A 237 -29.61 11.28 -59.91
N ASN A 238 -29.47 12.58 -60.20
CA ASN A 238 -30.50 13.42 -60.80
C ASN A 238 -31.75 13.70 -59.94
N SER A 239 -31.70 13.47 -58.62
CA SER A 239 -32.77 13.86 -57.69
C SER A 239 -32.24 14.70 -56.52
N MET A 240 -33.11 15.44 -55.84
CA MET A 240 -32.78 16.11 -54.57
C MET A 240 -33.08 15.22 -53.35
N GLN A 241 -33.44 13.95 -53.57
CA GLN A 241 -33.76 13.03 -52.50
C GLN A 241 -32.47 12.49 -51.88
N SER A 242 -32.33 12.69 -50.58
CA SER A 242 -31.22 12.17 -49.79
C SER A 242 -31.72 11.15 -48.78
N ILE A 243 -31.03 10.01 -48.70
CA ILE A 243 -31.33 8.95 -47.74
C ILE A 243 -30.25 8.99 -46.67
N THR A 244 -30.63 9.39 -45.46
CA THR A 244 -29.71 9.52 -44.33
C THR A 244 -29.38 8.15 -43.74
N ILE A 245 -28.10 7.91 -43.46
CA ILE A 245 -27.61 6.70 -42.81
C ILE A 245 -27.50 6.96 -41.31
N LYS A 246 -28.11 6.10 -40.52
CA LYS A 246 -28.13 6.25 -39.07
C LYS A 246 -26.72 6.12 -38.50
N GLY A 247 -26.34 7.06 -37.64
CA GLY A 247 -25.07 7.04 -36.89
C GLY A 247 -23.85 7.54 -37.66
N LEU A 248 -23.80 7.36 -38.98
CA LEU A 248 -22.68 7.79 -39.80
C LEU A 248 -22.74 9.29 -40.14
N LYS A 249 -21.56 9.92 -40.21
CA LYS A 249 -21.38 11.34 -40.52
C LYS A 249 -20.47 11.54 -41.73
N MET A 250 -20.56 12.70 -42.35
CA MET A 250 -19.61 13.23 -43.33
C MET A 250 -19.10 14.57 -42.85
N GLY A 251 -17.96 15.03 -43.34
CA GLY A 251 -17.39 16.29 -42.89
C GLY A 251 -16.10 16.65 -43.62
N CYS A 252 -15.35 17.59 -43.07
CA CYS A 252 -14.11 18.10 -43.68
C CYS A 252 -13.17 16.99 -44.14
N THR A 253 -12.94 15.98 -43.30
CA THR A 253 -12.14 14.81 -43.67
C THR A 253 -12.84 13.52 -43.23
N PRO A 254 -12.60 12.40 -43.93
CA PRO A 254 -13.12 11.09 -43.52
C PRO A 254 -12.72 10.68 -42.10
N SER A 255 -11.52 11.09 -41.64
CA SER A 255 -11.08 10.79 -40.28
C SER A 255 -11.92 11.53 -39.24
N GLU A 256 -12.13 12.85 -39.40
CA GLU A 256 -12.94 13.62 -38.47
C GLU A 256 -14.39 13.15 -38.43
N SER A 257 -14.96 12.90 -39.60
CA SER A 257 -16.35 12.46 -39.68
C SER A 257 -16.55 11.06 -39.12
N LEU A 258 -15.61 10.12 -39.34
CA LEU A 258 -15.73 8.79 -38.73
C LEU A 258 -15.62 8.86 -37.21
N LEU A 259 -14.68 9.64 -36.66
CA LEU A 259 -14.51 9.77 -35.21
C LEU A 259 -15.77 10.32 -34.51
N ALA A 260 -16.47 11.23 -35.18
CA ALA A 260 -17.76 11.76 -34.73
C ALA A 260 -18.96 10.85 -35.05
N SER A 261 -18.78 9.81 -35.87
CA SER A 261 -19.83 8.85 -36.21
C SER A 261 -20.04 7.85 -35.07
N THR A 262 -21.22 7.23 -35.06
CA THR A 262 -21.52 6.01 -34.29
C THR A 262 -21.60 4.82 -35.25
N LEU A 263 -21.57 3.60 -34.71
CA LEU A 263 -21.66 2.37 -35.51
C LEU A 263 -23.08 1.80 -35.58
N GLU A 264 -24.11 2.60 -35.26
CA GLU A 264 -25.51 2.14 -35.17
C GLU A 264 -26.00 1.40 -36.41
N CYS A 265 -25.64 1.87 -37.61
CA CYS A 265 -26.00 1.20 -38.86
C CYS A 265 -25.50 -0.25 -38.94
N PHE A 266 -24.35 -0.54 -38.32
CA PHE A 266 -23.73 -1.88 -38.36
C PHE A 266 -24.41 -2.89 -37.44
N TYR A 267 -25.33 -2.46 -36.57
CA TYR A 267 -26.18 -3.33 -35.77
C TYR A 267 -27.51 -3.67 -36.47
N ASP A 268 -27.84 -3.02 -37.59
CA ASP A 268 -29.11 -3.17 -38.31
C ASP A 268 -28.89 -3.73 -39.72
N GLN A 269 -29.39 -4.95 -39.95
CA GLN A 269 -29.32 -5.60 -41.26
C GLN A 269 -29.95 -4.74 -42.37
N SER A 270 -31.03 -4.02 -42.10
CA SER A 270 -31.70 -3.17 -43.08
C SER A 270 -30.79 -2.04 -43.53
N CYS A 271 -30.00 -1.49 -42.60
CA CYS A 271 -29.04 -0.43 -42.88
C CYS A 271 -27.82 -0.95 -43.65
N ILE A 272 -27.31 -2.14 -43.32
CA ILE A 272 -26.25 -2.81 -44.08
C ILE A 272 -26.71 -3.08 -45.52
N ASN A 273 -27.93 -3.59 -45.69
CA ASN A 273 -28.52 -3.86 -47.01
C ASN A 273 -28.70 -2.56 -47.83
N LEU A 274 -29.04 -1.45 -47.18
CA LEU A 274 -29.10 -0.13 -47.82
C LEU A 274 -27.73 0.27 -48.37
N ILE A 275 -26.66 0.10 -47.59
CA ILE A 275 -25.29 0.38 -48.04
C ILE A 275 -24.92 -0.46 -49.26
N GLN A 276 -25.26 -1.76 -49.27
CA GLN A 276 -25.01 -2.65 -50.41
C GLN A 276 -25.74 -2.22 -51.66
N THR A 277 -27.03 -1.93 -51.53
CA THR A 277 -27.89 -1.54 -52.64
C THR A 277 -27.38 -0.26 -53.27
N MET A 278 -27.02 0.72 -52.45
CA MET A 278 -26.53 2.03 -52.91
C MET A 278 -25.11 1.96 -53.48
N ALA A 279 -24.31 0.98 -53.06
CA ALA A 279 -23.01 0.68 -53.65
C ALA A 279 -23.08 -0.18 -54.93
N GLU A 280 -24.29 -0.50 -55.41
CA GLU A 280 -24.53 -1.36 -56.58
C GLU A 280 -23.88 -2.75 -56.44
N TYR A 281 -23.87 -3.29 -55.23
CA TYR A 281 -23.26 -4.58 -54.91
C TYR A 281 -24.21 -5.74 -55.21
N ASN A 282 -23.91 -6.52 -56.26
CA ASN A 282 -24.70 -7.67 -56.73
C ASN A 282 -24.12 -9.02 -56.27
N THR A 283 -24.00 -9.27 -54.96
CA THR A 283 -23.77 -10.63 -54.47
C THR A 283 -24.70 -11.01 -53.33
N ASN A 284 -24.91 -12.32 -53.16
CA ASN A 284 -25.76 -12.88 -52.11
C ASN A 284 -25.08 -12.91 -50.71
N ILE A 285 -23.88 -12.35 -50.56
CA ILE A 285 -23.13 -12.38 -49.30
C ILE A 285 -23.32 -11.05 -48.59
N THR A 286 -24.23 -11.03 -47.62
CA THR A 286 -24.46 -9.90 -46.72
C THR A 286 -23.66 -10.10 -45.42
N PRO A 287 -22.81 -9.14 -45.02
CA PRO A 287 -22.10 -9.23 -43.75
C PRO A 287 -23.07 -9.38 -42.59
N ILE A 288 -22.64 -10.13 -41.58
CA ILE A 288 -23.42 -10.34 -40.36
C ILE A 288 -23.40 -9.04 -39.54
N PRO A 289 -24.56 -8.58 -39.06
CA PRO A 289 -24.64 -7.38 -38.24
C PRO A 289 -23.95 -7.61 -36.90
N LEU A 290 -23.46 -6.51 -36.32
CA LEU A 290 -22.91 -6.53 -34.98
C LEU A 290 -23.98 -6.91 -33.95
N ASN A 291 -23.56 -7.51 -32.86
CA ASN A 291 -24.40 -7.95 -31.76
C ASN A 291 -24.01 -7.21 -30.47
N ILE A 292 -25.02 -6.61 -29.82
CA ILE A 292 -24.86 -5.80 -28.61
C ILE A 292 -24.80 -6.64 -27.32
N THR A 293 -25.23 -7.91 -27.33
CA THR A 293 -25.54 -8.66 -26.09
C THR A 293 -24.39 -8.80 -25.10
N ASN A 294 -23.14 -8.74 -25.55
CA ASN A 294 -21.94 -8.87 -24.71
C ASN A 294 -21.01 -7.66 -24.78
N SER A 295 -21.48 -6.53 -25.32
CA SER A 295 -20.68 -5.31 -25.39
C SER A 295 -20.88 -4.47 -24.13
N GLN A 296 -19.80 -3.90 -23.60
CA GLN A 296 -19.87 -2.88 -22.56
C GLN A 296 -20.26 -1.51 -23.13
N PHE A 297 -20.21 -1.34 -24.46
CA PHE A 297 -20.48 -0.10 -25.15
C PHE A 297 -21.92 -0.02 -25.65
N LEU A 298 -22.49 1.18 -25.62
CA LEU A 298 -23.81 1.44 -26.20
C LEU A 298 -23.71 1.54 -27.73
N MET A 299 -24.78 1.15 -28.45
CA MET A 299 -24.79 1.23 -29.93
C MET A 299 -24.54 2.65 -30.47
N ASN A 300 -24.98 3.68 -29.74
CA ASN A 300 -24.84 5.09 -30.10
C ASN A 300 -23.54 5.72 -29.58
N ILE A 301 -22.58 4.91 -29.12
CA ILE A 301 -21.26 5.40 -28.77
C ILE A 301 -20.53 5.89 -30.03
N THR A 302 -19.77 6.98 -29.90
CA THR A 302 -18.94 7.46 -31.01
C THR A 302 -17.72 6.58 -31.21
N VAL A 303 -17.20 6.55 -32.43
CA VAL A 303 -15.94 5.86 -32.74
C VAL A 303 -14.78 6.44 -31.93
N MET A 304 -14.75 7.76 -31.69
CA MET A 304 -13.75 8.38 -30.81
C MET A 304 -13.77 7.76 -29.40
N ASN A 305 -14.96 7.54 -28.83
CA ASN A 305 -15.08 6.93 -27.51
C ASN A 305 -14.69 5.45 -27.52
N LEU A 306 -14.95 4.71 -28.60
CA LEU A 306 -14.42 3.36 -28.76
C LEU A 306 -12.88 3.34 -28.79
N ILE A 307 -12.25 4.28 -29.49
CA ILE A 307 -10.77 4.38 -29.57
C ILE A 307 -10.17 4.78 -28.21
N ASN A 308 -10.86 5.62 -27.42
CA ASN A 308 -10.41 5.99 -26.08
C ASN A 308 -10.22 4.77 -25.17
N ASP A 309 -11.00 3.70 -25.40
CA ASP A 309 -10.88 2.40 -24.75
C ASP A 309 -10.18 1.34 -25.63
N LEU A 310 -9.53 1.75 -26.73
CA LEU A 310 -8.84 0.89 -27.70
C LEU A 310 -9.71 -0.26 -28.23
N PHE A 311 -11.02 -0.01 -28.36
CA PHE A 311 -12.03 -1.02 -28.71
C PHE A 311 -12.01 -2.24 -27.77
N VAL A 312 -11.44 -2.17 -26.57
CA VAL A 312 -11.37 -3.32 -25.66
C VAL A 312 -12.66 -3.41 -24.86
N GLU A 313 -13.39 -4.50 -25.02
CA GLU A 313 -14.59 -4.85 -24.23
C GLU A 313 -14.23 -5.34 -22.83
N LYS A 314 -13.18 -6.16 -22.71
CA LYS A 314 -12.77 -6.73 -21.42
C LYS A 314 -11.29 -7.08 -21.40
N TRP A 315 -10.65 -6.80 -20.27
CA TRP A 315 -9.31 -7.30 -19.93
C TRP A 315 -9.51 -8.54 -19.04
N SER A 316 -9.42 -9.75 -19.61
CA SER A 316 -9.58 -10.98 -18.84
C SER A 316 -8.25 -11.42 -18.27
N ALA A 317 -8.08 -11.34 -16.95
CA ALA A 317 -6.85 -11.75 -16.27
C ALA A 317 -7.03 -13.07 -15.53
N ILE A 318 -6.08 -13.97 -15.71
CA ILE A 318 -5.95 -15.22 -14.95
C ILE A 318 -4.73 -15.06 -14.06
N MET A 319 -4.94 -15.18 -12.75
CA MET A 319 -3.91 -15.00 -11.73
C MET A 319 -3.69 -16.32 -10.99
N ASN A 320 -2.43 -16.73 -10.83
CA ASN A 320 -2.08 -17.97 -10.15
C ASN A 320 -1.27 -17.67 -8.87
N TYR A 321 -1.99 -17.57 -7.75
CA TYR A 321 -1.37 -17.34 -6.45
C TYR A 321 -0.41 -18.46 -6.04
N SER A 322 -0.67 -19.71 -6.43
CA SER A 322 0.21 -20.83 -6.11
C SER A 322 1.56 -20.67 -6.80
N SER A 323 1.56 -20.28 -8.09
CA SER A 323 2.80 -19.96 -8.81
C SER A 323 3.56 -18.81 -8.14
N TYR A 324 2.86 -17.75 -7.74
CA TYR A 324 3.47 -16.63 -6.99
C TYR A 324 4.10 -17.10 -5.67
N PHE A 325 3.39 -17.91 -4.88
CA PHE A 325 3.90 -18.48 -3.63
C PHE A 325 5.20 -19.26 -3.84
N TYR A 326 5.24 -20.15 -4.83
CA TYR A 326 6.42 -20.95 -5.12
C TYR A 326 7.58 -20.13 -5.72
N LYS A 327 7.30 -19.01 -6.41
CA LYS A 327 8.35 -18.08 -6.86
C LYS A 327 8.93 -17.27 -5.71
N CYS A 328 8.09 -16.77 -4.80
CA CYS A 328 8.54 -16.11 -3.57
C CYS A 328 9.34 -17.07 -2.67
N SER A 329 8.95 -18.36 -2.62
CA SER A 329 9.63 -19.44 -1.90
C SER A 329 10.11 -19.02 -0.51
N PRO A 330 9.21 -18.74 0.45
CA PRO A 330 9.60 -18.28 1.78
C PRO A 330 10.44 -19.35 2.50
N MET A 331 11.61 -18.97 3.00
CA MET A 331 12.48 -19.90 3.76
C MET A 331 12.02 -20.08 5.20
N ILE A 332 11.39 -19.05 5.75
CA ILE A 332 10.89 -19.01 7.12
C ILE A 332 9.60 -18.20 7.14
N CYS A 333 8.62 -18.65 7.92
CA CYS A 333 7.51 -17.82 8.34
C CYS A 333 7.50 -17.77 9.86
N SER A 334 7.19 -16.62 10.44
CA SER A 334 7.11 -16.48 11.87
C SER A 334 6.04 -15.49 12.29
N TYR A 335 5.43 -15.73 13.45
CA TYR A 335 4.58 -14.74 14.09
C TYR A 335 5.03 -14.50 15.52
N THR A 336 4.80 -13.28 15.99
CA THR A 336 5.13 -12.87 17.35
C THR A 336 3.88 -12.85 18.22
N TYR A 337 3.91 -13.51 19.38
CA TYR A 337 2.82 -13.45 20.34
C TYR A 337 3.32 -13.01 21.72
N ILE A 338 2.44 -12.39 22.49
CA ILE A 338 2.75 -11.89 23.82
C ILE A 338 2.50 -13.00 24.86
N GLN A 339 3.56 -13.46 25.51
CA GLN A 339 3.46 -14.35 26.67
C GLN A 339 3.68 -13.54 27.95
N ARG A 340 2.73 -13.64 28.89
CA ARG A 340 2.78 -12.83 30.12
C ARG A 340 3.79 -13.33 31.16
N LEU A 341 4.17 -14.62 31.21
CA LEU A 341 5.14 -15.13 32.20
C LEU A 341 5.79 -16.46 31.75
N ASP A 342 7.11 -16.49 31.54
CA ASP A 342 7.91 -17.72 31.47
C ASP A 342 8.61 -17.98 32.82
N SER A 343 8.14 -19.02 33.52
CA SER A 343 8.64 -19.41 34.84
C SER A 343 10.14 -19.72 34.86
N PHE A 344 10.69 -20.24 33.77
CA PHE A 344 12.12 -20.60 33.70
C PHE A 344 12.98 -19.36 33.50
N TYR A 345 12.59 -18.47 32.60
CA TYR A 345 13.25 -17.20 32.39
C TYR A 345 13.24 -16.32 33.65
N THR A 346 12.09 -16.21 34.33
CA THR A 346 11.97 -15.43 35.58
C THR A 346 12.90 -16.00 36.66
N LEU A 347 13.02 -17.33 36.78
CA LEU A 347 13.91 -17.95 37.77
C LEU A 347 15.38 -17.66 37.48
N THR A 348 15.83 -17.85 36.23
CA THR A 348 17.22 -17.61 35.84
C THR A 348 17.59 -16.14 35.98
N TYR A 349 16.67 -15.22 35.64
CA TYR A 349 16.87 -13.78 35.82
C TYR A 349 17.03 -13.42 37.30
N LEU A 350 16.16 -13.92 38.19
CA LEU A 350 16.21 -13.64 39.63
C LEU A 350 17.49 -14.18 40.29
N LEU A 351 17.96 -15.37 39.88
CA LEU A 351 19.21 -15.95 40.36
C LEU A 351 20.43 -15.12 39.92
N GLY A 352 20.48 -14.70 38.65
CA GLY A 352 21.54 -13.84 38.15
C GLY A 352 21.60 -12.48 38.85
N LEU A 353 20.42 -11.89 39.11
CA LEU A 353 20.31 -10.61 39.79
C LEU A 353 20.72 -10.68 41.27
N TYR A 354 20.37 -11.76 41.97
CA TYR A 354 20.78 -11.97 43.35
C TYR A 354 22.31 -11.97 43.50
N GLY A 355 23.01 -12.61 42.55
CA GLY A 355 24.48 -12.63 42.51
C GLY A 355 25.08 -11.24 42.34
N GLY A 356 24.66 -10.50 41.31
CA GLY A 356 25.17 -9.14 41.03
C GLY A 356 24.84 -8.13 42.14
N LEU A 357 23.61 -8.18 42.65
CA LEU A 357 23.12 -7.27 43.68
C LEU A 357 23.90 -7.43 45.00
N THR A 358 24.26 -8.67 45.35
CA THR A 358 25.05 -8.96 46.57
C THR A 358 26.46 -8.37 46.52
N ILE A 359 27.08 -8.35 45.33
CA ILE A 359 28.40 -7.76 45.09
C ILE A 359 28.32 -6.24 45.21
N VAL A 360 27.41 -5.59 44.49
CA VAL A 360 27.24 -4.13 44.49
C VAL A 360 26.90 -3.61 45.89
N LEU A 361 25.99 -4.29 46.61
CA LEU A 361 25.64 -3.95 47.99
C LEU A 361 26.84 -4.03 48.93
N LYS A 362 27.79 -4.95 48.71
CA LYS A 362 29.01 -5.05 49.53
C LYS A 362 29.89 -3.81 49.40
N TRP A 363 29.88 -3.15 48.23
CA TRP A 363 30.63 -1.92 47.97
C TRP A 363 29.91 -0.65 48.43
N ILE A 364 28.58 -0.59 48.28
CA ILE A 364 27.80 0.61 48.58
C ILE A 364 27.39 0.69 50.06
N SER A 365 27.11 -0.44 50.72
CA SER A 365 26.65 -0.44 52.12
C SER A 365 27.58 0.29 53.10
N PRO A 366 28.93 0.19 53.02
CA PRO A 366 29.82 0.92 53.92
C PRO A 366 29.70 2.44 53.74
N LYS A 367 29.53 2.91 52.49
CA LYS A 367 29.38 4.35 52.19
C LYS A 367 28.07 4.91 52.72
N ILE A 368 26.98 4.16 52.60
CA ILE A 368 25.67 4.56 53.16
C ILE A 368 25.73 4.63 54.69
N VAL A 369 26.30 3.62 55.35
CA VAL A 369 26.44 3.62 56.82
C VAL A 369 27.28 4.81 57.29
N TYR A 370 28.38 5.12 56.60
CA TYR A 370 29.20 6.29 56.88
C TYR A 370 28.43 7.62 56.72
N LEU A 371 27.63 7.75 55.66
CA LEU A 371 26.80 8.94 55.44
C LEU A 371 25.72 9.10 56.52
N VAL A 372 25.04 8.02 56.90
CA VAL A 372 24.01 8.02 57.94
C VAL A 372 24.62 8.38 59.30
N ASP A 373 25.79 7.83 59.65
CA ASP A 373 26.48 8.17 60.89
C ASP A 373 26.90 9.65 60.92
N LYS A 374 27.44 10.16 59.80
CA LYS A 374 27.80 11.57 59.65
C LYS A 374 26.59 12.51 59.82
N ILE A 375 25.41 12.12 59.31
CA ILE A 375 24.16 12.89 59.47
C ILE A 375 23.66 12.81 60.92
N TYR A 376 23.72 11.65 61.55
CA TYR A 376 23.31 11.46 62.94
C TYR A 376 24.18 12.29 63.90
N GLN A 377 25.50 12.28 63.72
CA GLN A 377 26.42 13.09 64.50
C GLN A 377 26.21 14.59 64.31
N ARG A 378 25.84 15.04 63.10
CA ARG A 378 25.46 16.44 62.84
C ARG A 378 24.20 16.84 63.61
N ARG A 379 23.16 15.99 63.64
CA ARG A 379 21.92 16.26 64.39
C ARG A 379 22.13 16.29 65.92
N LYS A 380 23.02 15.45 66.45
CA LYS A 380 23.35 15.41 67.89
C LYS A 380 24.16 16.64 68.36
N LYS A 381 24.93 17.28 67.47
CA LYS A 381 25.65 18.53 67.78
C LYS A 381 24.72 19.74 67.88
N THR A 382 23.58 19.76 67.19
CA THR A 382 22.63 20.89 67.23
C THR A 382 21.77 20.93 68.50
N THR A 383 21.62 19.81 69.21
CA THR A 383 20.80 19.73 70.44
C THR A 383 21.53 20.06 71.76
N ASN A 384 22.87 20.21 71.75
CA ASN A 384 23.67 20.38 72.99
C ASN A 384 24.19 21.82 73.23
N SER A 385 23.68 22.83 72.53
CA SER A 385 24.06 24.24 72.75
C SER A 385 22.95 25.05 73.41
N ILE A 386 22.58 24.69 74.64
CA ILE A 386 22.00 25.64 75.61
C ILE A 386 22.58 25.29 76.98
N LYS A 387 23.44 26.17 77.53
CA LYS A 387 23.81 26.21 78.95
C LYS A 387 23.58 27.63 79.49
N PRO A 388 23.00 27.80 80.69
CA PRO A 388 22.76 29.09 81.30
C PRO A 388 23.97 29.63 82.07
N ILE A 389 23.86 30.93 82.35
CA ILE A 389 24.79 31.94 82.89
C ILE A 389 25.34 31.63 84.29
N SER A 390 26.62 31.94 84.50
CA SER A 390 27.33 32.05 85.79
C SER A 390 27.39 33.50 86.28
N THR A 391 27.29 33.73 87.59
CA THR A 391 27.56 35.02 88.26
C THR A 391 28.78 34.92 89.18
N ILE A 392 29.73 35.85 88.96
CA ILE A 392 30.45 36.72 89.93
C ILE A 392 31.47 35.99 90.87
N GLU A 393 32.77 36.35 90.99
CA GLU A 393 33.36 37.66 91.40
C GLU A 393 34.92 37.73 91.27
N GLY A 394 35.46 38.93 90.96
CA GLY A 394 36.72 39.59 91.45
C GLY A 394 38.11 38.93 91.27
N ASN A 395 39.04 39.47 90.46
CA ASN A 395 40.06 40.54 90.70
C ASN A 395 41.12 40.16 91.77
N VAL A 396 42.47 40.18 91.62
CA VAL A 396 43.50 41.16 91.19
C VAL A 396 44.87 40.39 91.15
N GLU A 397 45.67 40.37 90.06
CA GLU A 397 46.98 41.06 89.83
C GLU A 397 48.14 40.60 90.76
N ILE A 398 49.37 40.19 90.36
CA ILE A 398 50.47 40.90 89.65
C ILE A 398 51.58 39.91 89.16
N MET A 399 52.06 40.18 87.94
CA MET A 399 53.38 40.05 87.23
C MET A 399 54.50 39.03 87.57
N ASP A 400 55.05 38.51 86.45
CA ASP A 400 56.46 38.25 86.08
C ASP A 400 57.26 37.14 86.80
N ALA A 401 58.20 36.42 86.17
CA ALA A 401 58.61 36.21 84.79
C ALA A 401 59.55 34.99 84.75
N ASN A 402 59.52 34.25 83.64
CA ASN A 402 60.58 33.48 82.98
C ASN A 402 61.40 32.41 83.77
N ASN A 403 61.90 31.32 83.19
CA ASN A 403 61.67 30.49 82.01
C ASN A 403 62.78 29.39 82.08
N ILE A 404 62.64 28.30 81.33
CA ILE A 404 63.69 27.39 80.81
C ILE A 404 63.98 26.08 81.59
N ASN A 405 63.31 25.04 81.07
CA ASN A 405 63.80 23.76 80.53
C ASN A 405 64.22 22.56 81.41
N ASN A 406 63.36 21.53 81.29
CA ASN A 406 63.58 20.22 80.67
C ASN A 406 64.00 18.96 81.50
N THR A 407 63.18 17.93 81.21
CA THR A 407 63.47 16.49 80.96
C THR A 407 63.42 15.43 82.08
N THR A 408 62.33 14.62 82.02
CA THR A 408 62.21 13.11 82.02
C THR A 408 62.79 12.28 83.18
N ALA A 409 62.23 11.18 83.70
CA ALA A 409 61.05 10.31 83.43
C ALA A 409 60.83 9.31 84.61
N SER A 410 59.76 8.48 84.52
CA SER A 410 59.41 7.23 85.28
C SER A 410 58.74 7.44 86.67
N SER A 411 57.77 6.65 87.18
CA SER A 411 57.09 5.38 86.82
C SER A 411 55.97 5.05 87.85
N GLN A 412 54.94 4.26 87.45
CA GLN A 412 54.09 3.32 88.25
C GLN A 412 53.11 3.93 89.31
N SER A 413 51.93 3.39 89.71
CA SER A 413 51.31 2.05 89.68
C SER A 413 49.75 2.08 89.94
N LEU A 414 49.07 1.09 89.35
CA LEU A 414 47.82 0.31 89.62
C LEU A 414 46.75 0.57 90.75
N GLN A 415 45.46 0.42 90.32
CA GLN A 415 44.30 -0.39 90.85
C GLN A 415 43.62 -0.01 92.21
N THR A 416 42.30 -0.15 92.49
CA THR A 416 41.16 -1.02 92.07
C THR A 416 39.78 -0.51 92.58
N VAL A 417 38.65 -0.80 91.87
CA VAL A 417 37.27 -1.22 92.34
C VAL A 417 36.39 -0.18 93.12
N SER A 418 35.05 0.06 92.98
CA SER A 418 33.88 -0.51 92.26
C SER A 418 32.62 0.41 92.34
N THR A 419 31.66 0.20 91.41
CA THR A 419 30.15 0.37 91.48
C THR A 419 29.54 1.76 91.76
N HIS A 420 28.40 2.23 91.21
CA HIS A 420 27.21 1.68 90.53
C HIS A 420 26.51 2.86 89.79
N SER A 421 25.87 2.69 88.62
CA SER A 421 24.40 2.81 88.49
C SER A 421 23.91 2.31 87.12
N LYS A 422 22.80 1.55 87.18
CA LYS A 422 22.10 0.91 86.07
C LYS A 422 21.07 1.87 85.46
N LYS A 423 21.02 1.94 84.13
CA LYS A 423 19.81 1.87 83.26
C LYS A 423 20.15 2.44 81.88
N LEU A 424 20.20 1.59 80.86
CA LEU A 424 19.59 1.81 79.54
C LEU A 424 19.96 0.65 78.61
N PHE A 425 19.17 -0.42 78.63
CA PHE A 425 19.17 -1.44 77.59
C PHE A 425 17.71 -1.78 77.30
N SER A 426 17.15 -1.27 76.20
CA SER A 426 15.91 -1.77 75.57
C SER A 426 15.51 -0.93 74.34
N VAL A 427 16.28 -0.97 73.24
CA VAL A 427 15.75 -0.59 71.90
C VAL A 427 16.29 -1.49 70.76
N SER A 428 17.21 -2.43 71.05
CA SER A 428 17.90 -3.23 70.01
C SER A 428 17.08 -4.44 69.49
N SER A 429 16.07 -4.90 70.24
CA SER A 429 15.33 -6.14 69.92
C SER A 429 14.23 -5.96 68.87
N HIS A 430 13.64 -4.78 68.73
CA HIS A 430 12.48 -4.57 67.86
C HIS A 430 12.82 -4.44 66.37
N TYR A 431 14.06 -4.10 66.00
CA TYR A 431 14.45 -4.00 64.60
C TYR A 431 14.63 -5.37 63.92
N TRP A 432 15.02 -6.41 64.66
CA TRP A 432 15.07 -7.77 64.13
C TRP A 432 13.67 -8.34 63.94
N ILE A 433 12.76 -8.08 64.88
CA ILE A 433 11.35 -8.47 64.77
C ILE A 433 10.67 -7.73 63.61
N PHE A 434 10.91 -6.43 63.46
CA PHE A 434 10.38 -5.66 62.33
C PHE A 434 10.94 -6.14 60.99
N GLY A 435 12.25 -6.47 60.93
CA GLY A 435 12.86 -7.06 59.74
C GLY A 435 12.30 -8.45 59.39
N LEU A 436 12.00 -9.28 60.40
CA LEU A 436 11.40 -10.60 60.24
C LEU A 436 9.92 -10.50 59.84
N ILE A 437 9.18 -9.52 60.38
CA ILE A 437 7.80 -9.21 59.97
C ILE A 437 7.77 -8.67 58.54
N VAL A 438 8.67 -7.76 58.16
CA VAL A 438 8.77 -7.28 56.77
C VAL A 438 9.16 -8.41 55.83
N PHE A 439 10.07 -9.30 56.22
CA PHE A 439 10.42 -10.48 55.42
C PHE A 439 9.24 -11.47 55.27
N ILE A 440 8.48 -11.70 56.34
CA ILE A 440 7.26 -12.52 56.31
C ILE A 440 6.16 -11.85 55.47
N LEU A 441 5.94 -10.54 55.59
CA LEU A 441 4.96 -9.81 54.79
C LEU A 441 5.35 -9.77 53.31
N VAL A 442 6.65 -9.68 53.00
CA VAL A 442 7.16 -9.79 51.63
C VAL A 442 7.03 -11.22 51.11
N ALA A 443 7.35 -12.24 51.91
CA ALA A 443 7.17 -13.65 51.52
C ALA A 443 5.69 -14.00 51.30
N ILE A 444 4.80 -13.50 52.15
CA ILE A 444 3.35 -13.64 52.01
C ILE A 444 2.86 -12.84 50.79
N GLY A 445 3.35 -11.61 50.61
CA GLY A 445 3.01 -10.74 49.48
C GLY A 445 3.53 -11.22 48.13
N THR A 446 4.56 -12.08 48.09
CA THR A 446 5.02 -12.76 46.87
C THR A 446 4.37 -14.12 46.67
N LEU A 447 4.02 -14.83 47.75
CA LEU A 447 3.29 -16.11 47.68
C LEU A 447 1.83 -15.94 47.29
N ILE A 448 1.15 -14.86 47.70
CA ILE A 448 -0.28 -14.64 47.38
C ILE A 448 -0.50 -14.45 45.86
N PRO A 449 0.25 -13.60 45.13
CA PRO A 449 0.18 -13.53 43.68
C PRO A 449 0.60 -14.84 43.01
N PHE A 450 1.60 -15.55 43.57
CA PHE A 450 2.06 -16.83 43.02
C PHE A 450 0.98 -17.91 43.13
N ILE A 451 0.24 -17.98 44.25
CA ILE A 451 -0.88 -18.90 44.46
C ILE A 451 -2.09 -18.49 43.60
N TYR A 452 -2.37 -17.19 43.47
CA TYR A 452 -3.47 -16.68 42.66
C TYR A 452 -3.25 -16.97 41.15
N VAL A 453 -2.04 -16.73 40.64
CA VAL A 453 -1.64 -17.07 39.26
C VAL A 453 -1.62 -18.58 39.02
N PHE A 454 -1.26 -19.40 40.02
CA PHE A 454 -1.30 -20.86 39.91
C PHE A 454 -2.73 -21.41 39.93
N GLN A 455 -3.66 -20.78 40.66
CA GLN A 455 -5.09 -21.09 40.63
C GLN A 455 -5.74 -20.71 39.29
N GLU A 456 -5.35 -19.58 38.69
CA GLU A 456 -5.80 -19.19 37.34
C GLU A 456 -5.33 -20.18 36.26
N ARG A 457 -4.10 -20.73 36.38
CA ARG A 457 -3.59 -21.82 35.53
C ARG A 457 -4.41 -23.11 35.62
N LYS A 458 -4.97 -23.43 36.79
CA LYS A 458 -5.84 -24.62 36.96
C LYS A 458 -7.21 -24.40 36.33
N ASN A 459 -7.76 -23.18 36.41
CA ASN A 459 -9.06 -22.86 35.82
C ASN A 459 -8.99 -22.69 34.28
N HIS A 460 -7.87 -22.21 33.72
CA HIS A 460 -7.69 -22.10 32.27
C HIS A 460 -7.26 -23.42 31.58
N SER A 461 -6.65 -24.37 32.31
CA SER A 461 -6.33 -25.70 31.77
C SER A 461 -7.50 -26.69 31.77
N THR A 462 -8.56 -26.44 32.56
CA THR A 462 -9.82 -27.21 32.49
C THR A 462 -10.88 -26.60 31.57
N SER A 463 -10.69 -25.36 31.08
CA SER A 463 -11.66 -24.65 30.23
C SER A 463 -11.43 -24.85 28.71
N THR A 464 -10.24 -25.33 28.31
CA THR A 464 -9.91 -25.56 26.88
C THR A 464 -10.04 -27.02 26.42
N GLY A 465 -10.56 -27.91 27.28
CA GLY A 465 -10.72 -29.34 26.99
C GLY A 465 -12.15 -29.87 26.83
N THR A 466 -13.19 -29.06 27.06
CA THR A 466 -14.59 -29.56 27.13
C THR A 466 -15.63 -28.78 26.33
N ILE A 467 -15.27 -27.74 25.57
CA ILE A 467 -16.23 -26.99 24.73
C ILE A 467 -16.27 -27.47 23.26
N SER A 468 -15.40 -28.41 22.85
CA SER A 468 -15.38 -28.93 21.47
C SER A 468 -16.26 -30.17 21.20
N LEU A 469 -17.21 -30.52 22.08
CA LEU A 469 -18.04 -31.71 21.90
C LEU A 469 -19.56 -31.50 22.07
N MET A 470 -20.03 -30.26 22.06
CA MET A 470 -21.47 -29.97 22.17
C MET A 470 -21.97 -28.84 21.25
N ILE A 471 -21.53 -28.81 19.99
CA ILE A 471 -22.24 -28.15 18.88
C ILE A 471 -22.10 -29.05 17.64
N PHE A 472 -22.85 -30.15 17.63
CA PHE A 472 -23.11 -30.95 16.44
C PHE A 472 -24.41 -31.76 16.60
N ILE A 473 -25.48 -31.11 17.10
CA ILE A 473 -26.87 -31.54 16.89
C ILE A 473 -27.71 -30.25 16.87
N ILE A 474 -28.56 -30.11 15.84
CA ILE A 474 -29.47 -29.00 15.49
C ILE A 474 -28.83 -27.86 14.66
N GLU A 475 -28.55 -28.13 13.38
CA GLU A 475 -29.37 -27.72 12.22
C GLU A 475 -28.99 -28.58 11.01
#